data_AF-A0AAW2BYT9-F1
#
_entry.id   AF-A0AAW2BYT9-F1
#
_cell.length_a   1.000
_cell.length_b   1.000
_cell.length_c   1.000
_cell.angle_alpha   90.00
_cell.angle_beta   90.00
_cell.angle_gamma   90.00
#
_symmetry.space_group_name_H-M   'P 1'
#
loop_
_entity.id
_entity.type
_entity.pdbx_description
1 polymer ?
#
loop_
_entity_poly.entity_id
_entity_poly.type
_entity_poly.pdbx_seq_one_letter_code
_entity_poly.pdbx_strand_id
1 'polypeptide(L)'
;MDRRRRSSKTLPLSQSSDVDLVSRDRREGHWRRTAPSATKSRSSEVSTRFVGASGCTDSSVGVEAQLNNLAAITQVIDPKLHQHLVSVDVSTKENLGNLVKVGEQLLENPVTSLNLDTGLYEPVENGGTNEAALKSISPQIVVNYVVIRLTGQDVKEENNLELVKTPQFDFASKMYKDASPNFNKLVMDKNASSSSSSSFKIQPPSHGNLVTILSIDGGGVRGIIPGVILAYLESQLQELDGEEVRLADYFDVVAGTSTGGLIAGMLVAPNENNRPLFAAKDIVPFYLENSPKIFPQACGIFASAVNLVKILTGPKYNGKYLHKLIRKELGDTKLHQTLTNLVVPTFDIKKLQPTIFSSFQLTNHPILDAALSDICIGTSAAPTFFPAHYFSNQDRHGSVRDFNLVDGGVAANNPTLIAISEVTKQIINKNPDFLPIKPMAYDQLLVISIGTGSNTSEQKYNSKTASKWGVISWLYENGDTPLIDCYSDSSTDMVDYHNCVVFQALHSENNYLRINIDTLHGNLSSVDVSTKENLGNLVKVGEQLLDNPVTRLNLDTGLYEPVENGGTNEAAIKRFAKSLSDEKKLRDSKSRSNKGAN
;
A
#
# COMPACT_ATOMS: atom_id res chain seq x y z
N MET A 1 -4.28 -46.82 -53.82
CA MET A 1 -4.83 -46.99 -52.46
C MET A 1 -5.28 -45.59 -52.02
N ASP A 2 -6.53 -45.13 -52.21
CA ASP A 2 -7.85 -45.82 -52.21
C ASP A 2 -8.22 -46.31 -50.79
N ARG A 3 -9.39 -46.06 -50.17
CA ARG A 3 -10.66 -45.31 -50.45
C ARG A 3 -11.38 -45.10 -49.08
N ARG A 4 -12.25 -44.13 -48.70
CA ARG A 4 -13.09 -43.02 -49.25
C ARG A 4 -12.98 -41.82 -48.24
N ARG A 5 -13.47 -40.57 -48.34
CA ARG A 5 -14.52 -39.80 -49.09
C ARG A 5 -16.01 -39.86 -48.61
N ARG A 6 -16.41 -38.97 -47.68
CA ARG A 6 -17.73 -38.28 -47.48
C ARG A 6 -17.61 -37.27 -46.30
N SER A 7 -17.89 -35.95 -46.30
CA SER A 7 -18.61 -34.96 -47.12
C SER A 7 -19.97 -34.48 -46.57
N SER A 8 -20.02 -33.20 -46.20
CA SER A 8 -21.15 -32.24 -46.18
C SER A 8 -22.46 -32.55 -45.42
N LYS A 9 -22.84 -31.61 -44.53
CA LYS A 9 -24.03 -30.74 -44.71
C LYS A 9 -23.95 -29.49 -43.81
N THR A 10 -24.62 -28.42 -44.25
CA THR A 10 -24.69 -27.10 -43.58
C THR A 10 -26.09 -26.50 -43.75
N LEU A 11 -26.54 -25.75 -42.72
CA LEU A 11 -27.69 -24.81 -42.76
C LEU A 11 -29.09 -25.43 -43.02
N PRO A 12 -30.23 -24.69 -42.84
CA PRO A 12 -30.38 -23.27 -42.51
C PRO A 12 -31.25 -22.97 -41.26
N LEU A 13 -31.59 -21.68 -41.10
CA LEU A 13 -32.46 -21.10 -40.06
C LEU A 13 -33.95 -21.47 -40.22
N SER A 14 -34.74 -21.18 -39.18
CA SER A 14 -36.11 -20.65 -39.33
C SER A 14 -36.42 -19.64 -38.23
N GLN A 15 -37.34 -18.70 -38.50
CA GLN A 15 -37.82 -17.65 -37.59
C GLN A 15 -39.31 -17.82 -37.29
N SER A 16 -39.85 -16.96 -36.42
CA SER A 16 -41.28 -16.78 -36.10
C SER A 16 -41.90 -17.91 -35.26
N SER A 17 -42.98 -17.68 -34.50
CA SER A 17 -43.95 -16.58 -34.61
C SER A 17 -44.47 -16.07 -33.27
N ASP A 18 -44.87 -14.80 -33.26
CA ASP A 18 -45.67 -14.19 -32.21
C ASP A 18 -47.08 -14.81 -32.15
N VAL A 19 -47.63 -14.95 -30.94
CA VAL A 19 -49.08 -15.02 -30.73
C VAL A 19 -49.41 -14.12 -29.54
N ASP A 20 -50.17 -13.06 -29.82
CA ASP A 20 -50.61 -12.06 -28.83
C ASP A 20 -52.13 -12.20 -28.58
N LEU A 21 -52.60 -11.58 -27.50
CA LEU A 21 -54.00 -11.36 -27.11
C LEU A 21 -54.84 -12.62 -26.73
N VAL A 22 -55.40 -12.59 -25.51
CA VAL A 22 -56.85 -12.36 -25.28
C VAL A 22 -57.06 -11.94 -23.81
N SER A 23 -57.95 -10.97 -23.58
CA SER A 23 -58.29 -10.43 -22.26
C SER A 23 -59.75 -10.76 -21.86
N ARG A 24 -59.97 -11.09 -20.57
CA ARG A 24 -61.24 -11.12 -19.77
C ARG A 24 -61.04 -11.98 -18.50
N ASP A 25 -61.80 -11.87 -17.40
CA ASP A 25 -62.50 -10.75 -16.73
C ASP A 25 -62.84 -11.20 -15.28
N ARG A 26 -63.33 -10.29 -14.44
CA ARG A 26 -63.66 -10.41 -13.00
C ARG A 26 -64.42 -11.68 -12.56
N ARG A 27 -64.08 -12.20 -11.36
CA ARG A 27 -65.01 -12.20 -10.20
C ARG A 27 -64.35 -12.44 -8.82
N GLU A 28 -65.19 -12.40 -7.78
CA GLU A 28 -64.86 -12.17 -6.36
C GLU A 28 -64.69 -13.46 -5.53
N GLY A 29 -64.10 -13.36 -4.32
CA GLY A 29 -63.94 -14.48 -3.40
C GLY A 29 -63.66 -14.07 -1.94
N HIS A 30 -64.72 -13.78 -1.18
CA HIS A 30 -64.71 -13.44 0.26
C HIS A 30 -63.78 -14.28 1.17
N TRP A 31 -63.19 -13.63 2.19
CA TRP A 31 -63.07 -14.18 3.55
C TRP A 31 -63.25 -13.10 4.63
N ARG A 32 -63.92 -13.44 5.75
CA ARG A 32 -64.15 -12.58 6.94
C ARG A 32 -63.45 -13.14 8.17
N ARG A 33 -62.94 -12.26 9.06
CA ARG A 33 -62.98 -12.35 10.55
C ARG A 33 -62.32 -11.09 11.16
N THR A 34 -63.09 -10.12 11.66
CA THR A 34 -63.53 -9.91 13.06
C THR A 34 -62.47 -9.34 14.02
N ALA A 35 -62.72 -8.12 14.55
CA ALA A 35 -61.94 -7.45 15.60
C ALA A 35 -62.45 -7.78 17.02
N PRO A 36 -61.65 -7.47 18.07
CA PRO A 36 -62.00 -6.41 19.06
C PRO A 36 -60.75 -5.63 19.60
N SER A 37 -60.81 -4.52 20.38
CA SER A 37 -61.83 -3.47 20.61
C SER A 37 -61.27 -2.33 21.52
N ALA A 38 -61.91 -1.15 21.49
CA ALA A 38 -62.05 -0.17 22.61
C ALA A 38 -60.83 0.65 23.13
N THR A 39 -60.64 1.83 22.53
CA THR A 39 -60.63 3.18 23.16
C THR A 39 -60.41 3.38 24.67
N LYS A 40 -59.59 4.39 25.03
CA LYS A 40 -59.94 5.44 26.03
C LYS A 40 -59.11 6.74 25.85
N SER A 41 -59.56 7.85 26.44
CA SER A 41 -59.06 9.22 26.14
C SER A 41 -59.11 10.18 27.35
N ARG A 42 -58.22 11.19 27.33
CA ARG A 42 -58.26 12.56 27.94
C ARG A 42 -56.81 13.10 28.04
N SER A 43 -56.40 14.35 27.77
CA SER A 43 -57.00 15.69 27.59
C SER A 43 -57.28 16.53 28.86
N SER A 44 -56.43 17.54 29.10
CA SER A 44 -56.80 18.87 29.64
C SER A 44 -55.57 19.81 29.69
N GLU A 45 -55.76 21.11 29.47
CA GLU A 45 -54.70 22.14 29.54
C GLU A 45 -54.52 22.75 30.95
N VAL A 46 -53.38 23.41 31.18
CA VAL A 46 -53.31 24.62 32.03
C VAL A 46 -52.35 25.61 31.35
N SER A 47 -52.72 26.89 31.31
CA SER A 47 -51.88 27.98 30.81
C SER A 47 -51.95 29.18 31.75
N THR A 48 -50.81 29.72 32.20
CA THR A 48 -50.73 31.14 32.58
C THR A 48 -49.33 31.71 32.46
N ARG A 49 -49.30 32.97 32.02
CA ARG A 49 -48.14 33.85 31.79
C ARG A 49 -47.17 33.93 32.97
N PHE A 50 -45.88 34.09 32.63
CA PHE A 50 -45.03 35.12 33.23
C PHE A 50 -44.36 35.92 32.09
N VAL A 51 -44.13 37.22 32.33
CA VAL A 51 -43.45 38.14 31.39
C VAL A 51 -42.48 39.00 32.21
N GLY A 52 -41.20 39.03 31.83
CA GLY A 52 -40.22 39.89 32.50
C GLY A 52 -38.78 39.72 32.00
N ALA A 53 -38.20 40.83 31.54
CA ALA A 53 -36.76 41.09 31.40
C ALA A 53 -35.88 40.17 30.52
N SER A 54 -35.81 40.52 29.23
CA SER A 54 -34.57 40.90 28.52
C SER A 54 -33.30 40.04 28.64
N GLY A 55 -32.94 39.38 27.52
CA GLY A 55 -31.59 38.88 27.24
C GLY A 55 -31.51 38.36 25.79
N CYS A 56 -30.92 39.13 24.88
CA CYS A 56 -30.97 38.86 23.43
C CYS A 56 -29.56 38.80 22.83
N THR A 57 -29.27 37.73 22.09
CA THR A 57 -28.14 37.59 21.16
C THR A 57 -28.55 36.66 20.02
N ASP A 58 -28.57 37.16 18.78
CA ASP A 58 -28.99 36.40 17.60
C ASP A 58 -27.91 35.42 17.09
N SER A 59 -28.31 34.18 16.78
CA SER A 59 -27.49 33.26 15.95
C SER A 59 -28.26 32.12 15.26
N SER A 60 -29.59 32.00 15.43
CA SER A 60 -30.39 30.89 14.88
C SER A 60 -30.92 31.09 13.44
N VAL A 61 -30.76 32.29 12.87
CA VAL A 61 -31.48 32.72 11.64
C VAL A 61 -30.87 32.17 10.33
N GLY A 62 -29.60 31.73 10.35
CA GLY A 62 -28.85 31.39 9.13
C GLY A 62 -29.35 30.15 8.38
N VAL A 63 -29.47 29.01 9.07
CA VAL A 63 -29.69 27.69 8.44
C VAL A 63 -31.06 27.60 7.77
N GLU A 64 -32.11 28.09 8.42
CA GLU A 64 -33.47 28.06 7.90
C GLU A 64 -33.63 29.01 6.69
N ALA A 65 -32.98 30.17 6.69
CA ALA A 65 -32.96 31.08 5.55
C ALA A 65 -32.19 30.49 4.34
N GLN A 66 -31.05 29.84 4.58
CA GLN A 66 -30.27 29.19 3.52
C GLN A 66 -31.01 27.98 2.92
N LEU A 67 -31.64 27.14 3.75
CA LEU A 67 -32.46 26.02 3.27
C LEU A 67 -33.69 26.49 2.50
N ASN A 68 -34.37 27.57 2.94
CA ASN A 68 -35.50 28.14 2.20
C ASN A 68 -35.07 28.76 0.86
N ASN A 69 -33.91 29.42 0.78
CA ASN A 69 -33.36 29.89 -0.50
C ASN A 69 -32.98 28.73 -1.43
N LEU A 70 -32.35 27.67 -0.92
CA LEU A 70 -32.03 26.47 -1.72
C LEU A 70 -33.30 25.73 -2.18
N ALA A 71 -34.33 25.69 -1.35
CA ALA A 71 -35.64 25.15 -1.69
C ALA A 71 -36.31 25.97 -2.80
N ALA A 72 -36.30 27.30 -2.72
CA ALA A 72 -36.84 28.19 -3.76
C ALA A 72 -36.08 28.04 -5.10
N ILE A 73 -34.75 27.96 -5.07
CA ILE A 73 -33.92 27.75 -6.27
C ILE A 73 -34.20 26.38 -6.91
N THR A 74 -34.25 25.30 -6.10
CA THR A 74 -34.56 23.96 -6.63
C THR A 74 -35.99 23.82 -7.14
N GLN A 75 -36.96 24.53 -6.55
CA GLN A 75 -38.36 24.54 -7.02
C GLN A 75 -38.52 25.11 -8.45
N VAL A 76 -37.60 26.00 -8.87
CA VAL A 76 -37.57 26.59 -10.22
C VAL A 76 -36.81 25.71 -11.23
N ILE A 77 -35.86 24.88 -10.77
CA ILE A 77 -34.94 24.11 -11.64
C ILE A 77 -35.35 22.64 -11.80
N ASP A 78 -35.72 21.94 -10.72
CA ASP A 78 -36.28 20.58 -10.77
C ASP A 78 -37.28 20.33 -9.63
N PRO A 79 -38.60 20.34 -9.92
CA PRO A 79 -39.64 20.05 -8.94
C PRO A 79 -39.57 18.65 -8.29
N LYS A 80 -38.93 17.66 -8.93
CA LYS A 80 -38.76 16.31 -8.35
C LYS A 80 -37.64 16.27 -7.32
N LEU A 81 -36.53 16.95 -7.59
CA LEU A 81 -35.43 17.13 -6.63
C LEU A 81 -35.92 17.86 -5.38
N HIS A 82 -36.72 18.91 -5.57
CA HIS A 82 -37.38 19.64 -4.47
C HIS A 82 -38.28 18.71 -3.63
N GLN A 83 -39.12 17.87 -4.25
CA GLN A 83 -39.92 16.87 -3.49
C GLN A 83 -39.05 15.89 -2.69
N HIS A 84 -37.92 15.43 -3.25
CA HIS A 84 -36.99 14.58 -2.52
C HIS A 84 -36.42 15.31 -1.29
N LEU A 85 -35.88 16.52 -1.44
CA LEU A 85 -35.31 17.32 -0.34
C LEU A 85 -36.34 17.63 0.77
N VAL A 86 -37.60 17.89 0.42
CA VAL A 86 -38.69 18.02 1.39
C VAL A 86 -38.92 16.70 2.14
N SER A 87 -38.92 15.56 1.43
CA SER A 87 -39.14 14.23 2.03
C SER A 87 -37.99 13.67 2.88
N VAL A 88 -36.78 14.25 2.82
CA VAL A 88 -35.66 13.84 3.68
C VAL A 88 -36.03 14.02 5.16
N ASP A 89 -35.81 12.98 5.96
CA ASP A 89 -36.14 12.96 7.39
C ASP A 89 -35.34 13.99 8.23
N VAL A 90 -35.86 14.32 9.41
CA VAL A 90 -35.24 15.28 10.34
C VAL A 90 -33.86 14.82 10.78
N SER A 91 -33.65 13.53 11.09
CA SER A 91 -32.34 13.03 11.52
C SER A 91 -31.30 13.13 10.41
N THR A 92 -31.71 12.94 9.16
CA THR A 92 -30.85 13.08 7.98
C THR A 92 -30.49 14.56 7.71
N LYS A 93 -31.46 15.48 7.92
CA LYS A 93 -31.21 16.94 7.88
C LYS A 93 -30.29 17.41 9.02
N GLU A 94 -30.45 16.85 10.21
CA GLU A 94 -29.58 17.11 11.36
C GLU A 94 -28.15 16.58 11.12
N ASN A 95 -28.01 15.37 10.59
CA ASN A 95 -26.71 14.80 10.19
C ASN A 95 -26.02 15.65 9.10
N LEU A 96 -26.76 16.14 8.09
CA LEU A 96 -26.23 17.07 7.09
C LEU A 96 -25.79 18.40 7.73
N GLY A 97 -26.59 18.98 8.62
CA GLY A 97 -26.23 20.19 9.36
C GLY A 97 -25.00 20.00 10.26
N ASN A 98 -24.81 18.80 10.82
CA ASN A 98 -23.63 18.47 11.62
C ASN A 98 -22.38 18.23 10.74
N LEU A 99 -22.53 17.65 9.53
CA LEU A 99 -21.44 17.57 8.54
C LEU A 99 -21.01 18.95 8.04
N VAL A 100 -21.95 19.89 7.85
CA VAL A 100 -21.61 21.29 7.52
C VAL A 100 -20.81 21.95 8.64
N LYS A 101 -21.23 21.80 9.91
CA LYS A 101 -20.45 22.30 11.07
C LYS A 101 -19.05 21.70 11.17
N VAL A 102 -18.89 20.42 10.84
CA VAL A 102 -17.55 19.78 10.76
C VAL A 102 -16.72 20.41 9.63
N GLY A 103 -17.33 20.74 8.49
CA GLY A 103 -16.68 21.51 7.42
C GLY A 103 -16.26 22.92 7.85
N GLU A 104 -17.11 23.62 8.60
CA GLU A 104 -16.81 24.94 9.17
C GLU A 104 -15.66 24.86 10.21
N GLN A 105 -15.69 23.87 11.11
CA GLN A 105 -14.61 23.59 12.06
C GLN A 105 -13.28 23.20 11.38
N LEU A 106 -13.33 22.51 10.23
CA LEU A 106 -12.14 22.22 9.44
C LEU A 106 -11.48 23.47 8.85
N LEU A 107 -12.25 24.54 8.60
CA LEU A 107 -11.72 25.85 8.18
C LEU A 107 -11.11 26.63 9.35
N GLU A 108 -11.69 26.54 10.55
CA GLU A 108 -11.16 27.14 11.79
C GLU A 108 -9.91 26.44 12.31
N ASN A 109 -9.76 25.14 12.06
CA ASN A 109 -8.59 24.35 12.47
C ASN A 109 -7.27 24.95 11.93
N PRO A 110 -6.16 24.80 12.67
CA PRO A 110 -4.84 25.23 12.21
C PRO A 110 -4.41 24.44 10.97
N VAL A 111 -3.60 25.07 10.12
CA VAL A 111 -2.89 24.37 9.04
C VAL A 111 -1.97 23.33 9.66
N THR A 112 -2.09 22.08 9.23
CA THR A 112 -1.23 20.97 9.67
C THR A 112 -0.38 20.43 8.53
N SER A 113 0.84 20.01 8.87
CA SER A 113 1.74 19.28 7.98
C SER A 113 1.97 17.87 8.52
N LEU A 114 2.12 16.89 7.64
CA LEU A 114 2.55 15.55 8.02
C LEU A 114 4.01 15.59 8.50
N ASN A 115 4.24 15.36 9.79
CA ASN A 115 5.57 15.13 10.33
C ASN A 115 6.07 13.76 9.84
N LEU A 116 7.23 13.76 9.16
CA LEU A 116 7.78 12.58 8.49
C LEU A 116 8.45 11.57 9.43
N ASP A 117 8.78 11.98 10.66
CA ASP A 117 9.26 11.09 11.72
C ASP A 117 8.07 10.46 12.45
N THR A 118 7.16 11.28 13.00
CA THR A 118 6.05 10.79 13.84
C THR A 118 4.92 10.11 13.03
N GLY A 119 4.78 10.45 11.75
CA GLY A 119 3.67 10.01 10.90
C GLY A 119 2.33 10.69 11.24
N LEU A 120 2.35 11.77 12.02
CA LEU A 120 1.17 12.50 12.47
C LEU A 120 1.06 13.87 11.78
N TYR A 121 -0.16 14.37 11.66
CA TYR A 121 -0.41 15.74 11.23
C TYR A 121 -0.24 16.69 12.42
N GLU A 122 0.75 17.57 12.34
CA GLU A 122 1.13 18.50 13.40
C GLU A 122 0.94 19.95 12.93
N PRO A 123 0.49 20.90 13.79
CA PRO A 123 0.27 22.28 13.39
C PRO A 123 1.55 22.96 12.88
N VAL A 124 1.45 23.66 11.74
CA VAL A 124 2.56 24.42 11.16
C VAL A 124 2.77 25.70 11.99
N GLU A 125 4.00 25.93 12.48
CA GLU A 125 4.34 27.18 13.17
C GLU A 125 4.03 28.39 12.29
N ASN A 126 3.19 29.29 12.80
CA ASN A 126 2.68 30.48 12.09
C ASN A 126 1.85 30.19 10.81
N GLY A 127 1.42 28.95 10.58
CA GLY A 127 0.63 28.57 9.39
C GLY A 127 -0.79 29.16 9.35
N GLY A 128 -1.31 29.66 10.48
CA GLY A 128 -2.67 30.19 10.58
C GLY A 128 -3.73 29.09 10.57
N THR A 129 -4.98 29.46 10.27
CA THR A 129 -6.09 28.51 10.06
C THR A 129 -6.15 28.07 8.60
N ASN A 130 -6.81 26.93 8.34
CA ASN A 130 -7.04 26.47 6.97
C ASN A 130 -7.82 27.51 6.14
N GLU A 131 -8.75 28.24 6.76
CA GLU A 131 -9.45 29.36 6.10
C GLU A 131 -8.49 30.49 5.69
N ALA A 132 -7.54 30.86 6.56
CA ALA A 132 -6.55 31.90 6.28
C ALA A 132 -5.57 31.46 5.16
N ALA A 133 -5.16 30.20 5.16
CA ALA A 133 -4.32 29.63 4.10
C ALA A 133 -5.06 29.60 2.76
N LEU A 134 -6.32 29.14 2.72
CA LEU A 134 -7.15 29.16 1.51
C LEU A 134 -7.38 30.58 0.98
N LYS A 135 -7.53 31.58 1.87
CA LYS A 135 -7.63 33.01 1.50
C LYS A 135 -6.31 33.62 1.02
N SER A 136 -5.16 33.04 1.37
CA SER A 136 -3.84 33.51 0.94
C SER A 136 -3.41 33.00 -0.45
N ILE A 137 -4.03 31.91 -0.93
CA ILE A 137 -3.89 31.44 -2.32
C ILE A 137 -4.56 32.48 -3.23
N SER A 138 -3.78 33.10 -4.13
CA SER A 138 -4.24 34.22 -4.95
C SER A 138 -5.54 33.90 -5.70
N PRO A 139 -6.58 34.77 -5.63
CA PRO A 139 -7.84 34.58 -6.36
C PRO A 139 -7.66 34.35 -7.87
N GLN A 140 -6.59 34.86 -8.46
CA GLN A 140 -6.26 34.65 -9.88
C GLN A 140 -6.04 33.16 -10.23
N ILE A 141 -5.49 32.36 -9.31
CA ILE A 141 -5.28 30.92 -9.53
C ILE A 141 -6.63 30.19 -9.59
N VAL A 142 -7.52 30.48 -8.63
CA VAL A 142 -8.87 29.89 -8.56
C VAL A 142 -9.72 30.33 -9.76
N VAL A 143 -9.71 31.62 -10.11
CA VAL A 143 -10.46 32.14 -11.26
C VAL A 143 -9.97 31.53 -12.58
N ASN A 144 -8.66 31.44 -12.81
CA ASN A 144 -8.14 30.83 -14.05
C ASN A 144 -8.54 29.35 -14.16
N TYR A 145 -8.43 28.58 -13.08
CA TYR A 145 -8.78 27.15 -13.08
C TYR A 145 -10.29 26.91 -13.31
N VAL A 146 -11.14 27.78 -12.77
CA VAL A 146 -12.61 27.72 -12.96
C VAL A 146 -13.02 28.19 -14.36
N VAL A 147 -12.43 29.26 -14.88
CA VAL A 147 -12.76 29.79 -16.22
C VAL A 147 -12.40 28.78 -17.31
N ILE A 148 -11.19 28.19 -17.26
CA ILE A 148 -10.75 27.17 -18.24
C ILE A 148 -11.71 25.96 -18.25
N ARG A 149 -12.17 25.50 -17.08
CA ARG A 149 -13.12 24.39 -16.94
C ARG A 149 -14.53 24.70 -17.45
N LEU A 150 -14.96 25.95 -17.47
CA LEU A 150 -16.35 26.34 -17.76
C LEU A 150 -16.59 26.93 -19.15
N THR A 151 -15.57 27.45 -19.84
CA THR A 151 -15.75 28.14 -21.14
C THR A 151 -15.30 27.33 -22.35
N GLY A 152 -14.39 26.35 -22.20
CA GLY A 152 -13.97 25.46 -23.28
C GLY A 152 -13.34 26.17 -24.48
N GLN A 153 -12.66 27.31 -24.27
CA GLN A 153 -11.96 28.05 -25.31
C GLN A 153 -10.45 28.11 -25.04
N ASP A 154 -9.66 27.85 -26.07
CA ASP A 154 -8.22 28.11 -26.08
C ASP A 154 -7.95 29.61 -25.99
N VAL A 155 -7.56 30.08 -24.81
CA VAL A 155 -7.05 31.44 -24.63
C VAL A 155 -5.63 31.47 -25.18
N LYS A 156 -5.46 32.05 -26.38
CA LYS A 156 -4.15 32.31 -26.97
C LYS A 156 -3.31 33.18 -26.04
N GLU A 157 -2.02 32.88 -25.98
CA GLU A 157 -1.03 33.76 -25.36
C GLU A 157 -1.05 35.14 -26.02
N GLU A 158 -1.00 36.21 -25.22
CA GLU A 158 -0.02 37.28 -25.45
C GLU A 158 0.19 38.16 -24.20
N ASN A 159 1.47 38.28 -23.83
CA ASN A 159 2.14 39.45 -23.26
C ASN A 159 1.93 39.91 -21.79
N ASN A 160 3.09 40.08 -21.14
CA ASN A 160 3.46 41.09 -20.15
C ASN A 160 2.82 41.10 -18.76
N LEU A 161 3.47 40.36 -17.85
CA LEU A 161 3.70 40.82 -16.47
C LEU A 161 5.21 41.01 -16.25
N GLU A 162 5.61 42.23 -15.89
CA GLU A 162 7.00 42.54 -15.53
C GLU A 162 7.41 41.84 -14.21
N LEU A 163 8.70 41.54 -14.05
CA LEU A 163 9.23 41.04 -12.78
C LEU A 163 9.22 42.17 -11.72
N VAL A 164 8.13 42.26 -10.95
CA VAL A 164 8.06 43.06 -9.73
C VAL A 164 8.99 42.43 -8.67
N LYS A 165 10.24 42.88 -8.63
CA LYS A 165 11.24 42.45 -7.65
C LYS A 165 10.93 43.02 -6.26
N THR A 166 10.18 42.30 -5.44
CA THR A 166 10.01 42.61 -4.00
C THR A 166 11.18 42.06 -3.16
N PRO A 167 11.96 42.91 -2.47
CA PRO A 167 13.17 42.48 -1.75
C PRO A 167 12.85 41.96 -0.34
N GLN A 168 12.41 40.70 -0.21
CA GLN A 168 12.20 40.04 1.09
C GLN A 168 12.82 38.63 1.24
N PHE A 169 13.59 38.16 0.25
CA PHE A 169 14.18 36.81 0.26
C PHE A 169 15.62 36.69 0.80
N ASP A 170 16.14 37.73 1.48
CA ASP A 170 17.54 37.80 1.93
C ASP A 170 17.76 37.65 3.45
N PHE A 171 16.69 37.50 4.24
CA PHE A 171 16.82 37.41 5.70
C PHE A 171 17.24 36.02 6.21
N ALA A 172 16.75 34.95 5.57
CA ALA A 172 17.03 33.57 5.98
C ALA A 172 18.50 33.15 5.79
N SER A 173 19.18 33.68 4.76
CA SER A 173 20.59 33.33 4.45
C SER A 173 21.62 33.96 5.39
N LYS A 174 21.20 34.92 6.23
CA LYS A 174 22.13 35.72 7.06
C LYS A 174 22.19 35.31 8.52
N MET A 175 21.13 34.71 9.08
CA MET A 175 21.12 34.32 10.51
C MET A 175 21.82 32.97 10.78
N TYR A 176 22.06 32.16 9.75
CA TYR A 176 22.64 30.81 9.86
C TYR A 176 24.19 30.74 9.80
N LYS A 177 24.90 31.86 9.95
CA LYS A 177 26.37 31.91 9.89
C LYS A 177 27.10 32.17 11.21
N ASP A 178 26.42 32.68 12.24
CA ASP A 178 27.05 33.11 13.50
C ASP A 178 26.76 32.15 14.68
N ALA A 179 26.81 30.84 14.43
CA ALA A 179 26.73 29.79 15.46
C ALA A 179 27.84 28.74 15.25
N SER A 180 28.88 28.80 16.09
CA SER A 180 30.12 28.00 15.97
C SER A 180 30.93 28.09 17.27
N PRO A 181 31.84 27.15 17.60
CA PRO A 181 31.74 25.70 17.51
C PRO A 181 31.98 25.02 18.89
N ASN A 182 32.26 23.71 18.88
CA ASN A 182 32.67 22.84 20.00
C ASN A 182 31.54 22.17 20.82
N PHE A 183 31.31 20.89 20.51
CA PHE A 183 31.20 19.87 21.54
C PHE A 183 32.06 18.65 21.13
N ASN A 184 32.98 18.22 21.99
CA ASN A 184 33.96 17.16 21.68
C ASN A 184 33.28 15.79 21.62
N LYS A 185 33.68 14.84 20.76
CA LYS A 185 35.02 14.22 20.63
C LYS A 185 35.54 13.58 21.93
N LEU A 186 34.72 12.75 22.60
CA LEU A 186 35.21 11.83 23.64
C LEU A 186 34.39 10.54 23.86
N VAL A 187 34.19 9.74 22.79
CA VAL A 187 33.95 8.29 22.89
C VAL A 187 34.65 7.63 21.68
N MET A 188 35.98 7.65 21.60
CA MET A 188 36.87 6.60 22.14
C MET A 188 36.40 5.20 21.75
N ASP A 189 36.88 4.66 20.63
CA ASP A 189 38.18 3.97 20.52
C ASP A 189 38.47 2.97 21.65
N LYS A 190 37.66 1.90 21.70
CA LYS A 190 38.09 0.58 22.19
C LYS A 190 37.43 -0.55 21.39
N ASN A 191 38.12 -1.02 20.35
CA ASN A 191 38.16 -2.43 19.91
C ASN A 191 39.06 -2.59 18.67
N ALA A 192 40.38 -2.48 18.88
CA ALA A 192 41.39 -2.60 17.81
C ALA A 192 42.42 -3.70 18.12
N SER A 193 42.00 -4.95 18.30
CA SER A 193 42.90 -6.13 18.29
C SER A 193 42.19 -7.50 18.32
N SER A 194 41.72 -8.00 17.17
CA SER A 194 41.60 -9.46 16.91
C SER A 194 41.44 -9.76 15.41
N SER A 195 42.25 -10.70 14.92
CA SER A 195 42.12 -11.49 13.66
C SER A 195 41.32 -10.93 12.48
N SER A 196 41.99 -10.86 11.31
CA SER A 196 41.38 -10.52 10.02
C SER A 196 40.28 -11.51 9.58
N SER A 197 39.03 -11.21 9.92
CA SER A 197 37.86 -11.67 9.18
C SER A 197 37.52 -10.63 8.12
N SER A 198 37.20 -11.06 6.89
CA SER A 198 36.66 -10.18 5.87
C SER A 198 35.21 -9.84 6.21
N SER A 199 34.96 -8.68 6.80
CA SER A 199 33.59 -8.24 7.11
C SER A 199 32.79 -8.08 5.83
N PHE A 200 31.86 -8.99 5.56
CA PHE A 200 30.92 -8.95 4.41
C PHE A 200 29.87 -7.81 4.52
N LYS A 201 30.15 -6.74 5.29
CA LYS A 201 29.25 -5.61 5.42
C LYS A 201 29.39 -4.69 4.20
N ILE A 202 28.28 -4.50 3.49
CA ILE A 202 28.17 -3.57 2.37
C ILE A 202 28.74 -2.20 2.77
N GLN A 203 29.56 -1.62 1.90
CA GLN A 203 30.11 -0.29 2.13
C GLN A 203 29.01 0.77 1.88
N PRO A 204 28.92 1.85 2.68
CA PRO A 204 27.81 2.80 2.60
C PRO A 204 27.66 3.45 1.21
N PRO A 205 26.43 3.83 0.80
CA PRO A 205 26.19 4.57 -0.44
C PRO A 205 27.07 5.79 -0.65
N SER A 206 27.51 6.49 0.41
CA SER A 206 28.44 7.62 0.33
C SER A 206 29.80 7.29 -0.28
N HIS A 207 30.18 6.01 -0.36
CA HIS A 207 31.33 5.51 -1.11
C HIS A 207 31.00 5.12 -2.55
N GLY A 208 29.76 5.30 -3.00
CA GLY A 208 29.21 4.77 -4.23
C GLY A 208 28.89 5.82 -5.26
N ASN A 209 27.99 5.44 -6.18
CA ASN A 209 27.26 6.35 -7.06
C ASN A 209 25.73 6.15 -6.95
N LEU A 210 25.26 5.03 -6.38
CA LEU A 210 23.85 4.61 -6.34
C LEU A 210 23.45 4.20 -4.91
N VAL A 211 22.14 4.19 -4.63
CA VAL A 211 21.52 3.49 -3.49
C VAL A 211 20.72 2.31 -4.04
N THR A 212 20.90 1.12 -3.49
CA THR A 212 20.32 -0.12 -4.01
C THR A 212 19.14 -0.62 -3.17
N ILE A 213 17.98 -0.82 -3.80
CA ILE A 213 16.72 -1.19 -3.14
C ILE A 213 16.14 -2.46 -3.75
N LEU A 214 15.83 -3.45 -2.91
CA LEU A 214 15.01 -4.61 -3.22
C LEU A 214 13.64 -4.47 -2.55
N SER A 215 12.56 -4.61 -3.31
CA SER A 215 11.18 -4.64 -2.81
C SER A 215 10.47 -5.94 -3.20
N ILE A 216 9.77 -6.56 -2.25
CA ILE A 216 9.04 -7.83 -2.44
C ILE A 216 7.58 -7.67 -1.99
N ASP A 217 6.63 -7.88 -2.89
CA ASP A 217 5.20 -7.70 -2.62
C ASP A 217 4.62 -8.78 -1.68
N GLY A 218 3.44 -8.51 -1.10
CA GLY A 218 2.61 -9.49 -0.42
C GLY A 218 1.90 -10.46 -1.38
N GLY A 219 1.39 -11.59 -0.86
CA GLY A 219 0.67 -12.59 -1.68
C GLY A 219 0.60 -14.05 -1.15
N GLY A 220 0.82 -14.30 0.14
CA GLY A 220 0.66 -15.65 0.71
C GLY A 220 1.54 -16.72 0.03
N VAL A 221 0.97 -17.84 -0.41
CA VAL A 221 1.72 -18.93 -1.08
C VAL A 221 2.37 -18.51 -2.41
N ARG A 222 1.88 -17.43 -3.04
CA ARG A 222 2.43 -16.93 -4.31
C ARG A 222 3.85 -16.39 -4.19
N GLY A 223 4.38 -16.22 -2.97
CA GLY A 223 5.80 -15.88 -2.71
C GLY A 223 6.83 -16.87 -3.28
N ILE A 224 6.41 -18.04 -3.73
CA ILE A 224 7.23 -18.93 -4.55
C ILE A 224 7.72 -18.21 -5.82
N ILE A 225 6.90 -17.35 -6.44
CA ILE A 225 7.25 -16.61 -7.67
C ILE A 225 8.46 -15.69 -7.43
N PRO A 226 8.42 -14.70 -6.50
CA PRO A 226 9.62 -13.92 -6.18
C PRO A 226 10.75 -14.79 -5.63
N GLY A 227 10.47 -15.90 -4.94
CA GLY A 227 11.48 -16.87 -4.52
C GLY A 227 12.34 -17.41 -5.68
N VAL A 228 11.73 -17.74 -6.83
CA VAL A 228 12.47 -18.15 -8.04
C VAL A 228 13.29 -17.00 -8.62
N ILE A 229 12.69 -15.80 -8.75
CA ILE A 229 13.38 -14.61 -9.29
C ILE A 229 14.58 -14.21 -8.43
N LEU A 230 14.44 -14.27 -7.10
CA LEU A 230 15.50 -13.97 -6.13
C LEU A 230 16.62 -15.02 -6.16
N ALA A 231 16.27 -16.31 -6.27
CA ALA A 231 17.26 -17.39 -6.43
C ALA A 231 18.07 -17.22 -7.71
N TYR A 232 17.44 -16.77 -8.80
CA TYR A 232 18.12 -16.45 -10.05
C TYR A 232 19.01 -15.20 -9.93
N LEU A 233 18.51 -14.10 -9.34
CA LEU A 233 19.33 -12.90 -9.10
C LEU A 233 20.57 -13.22 -8.24
N GLU A 234 20.43 -14.03 -7.19
CA GLU A 234 21.55 -14.40 -6.33
C GLU A 234 22.56 -15.31 -7.05
N SER A 235 22.13 -16.21 -7.94
CA SER A 235 23.06 -17.02 -8.74
C SER A 235 23.87 -16.17 -9.71
N GLN A 236 23.27 -15.16 -10.36
CA GLN A 236 23.98 -14.26 -11.26
C GLN A 236 25.01 -13.38 -10.51
N LEU A 237 24.76 -13.05 -9.24
CA LEU A 237 25.75 -12.39 -8.39
C LEU A 237 26.88 -13.35 -7.98
N GLN A 238 26.56 -14.62 -7.68
CA GLN A 238 27.54 -15.67 -7.38
C GLN A 238 28.43 -16.02 -8.58
N GLU A 239 27.91 -15.97 -9.82
CA GLU A 239 28.70 -16.09 -11.06
C GLU A 239 29.68 -14.90 -11.26
N LEU A 240 29.34 -13.70 -10.78
CA LEU A 240 30.14 -12.48 -10.94
C LEU A 240 31.18 -12.24 -9.84
N ASP A 241 30.91 -12.70 -8.61
CA ASP A 241 31.68 -12.36 -7.40
C ASP A 241 32.01 -13.55 -6.47
N GLY A 242 31.48 -14.75 -6.75
CA GLY A 242 31.81 -16.00 -6.04
C GLY A 242 30.69 -16.55 -5.15
N GLU A 243 30.70 -17.87 -4.92
CA GLU A 243 29.61 -18.64 -4.29
C GLU A 243 29.18 -18.20 -2.88
N GLU A 244 30.03 -17.45 -2.16
CA GLU A 244 29.74 -16.97 -0.80
C GLU A 244 28.91 -15.68 -0.73
N VAL A 245 28.69 -14.99 -1.86
CA VAL A 245 27.91 -13.75 -1.88
C VAL A 245 26.40 -14.01 -1.77
N ARG A 246 25.69 -13.08 -1.15
CA ARG A 246 24.24 -13.13 -0.91
C ARG A 246 23.60 -11.78 -1.22
N LEU A 247 22.28 -11.75 -1.42
CA LEU A 247 21.56 -10.51 -1.75
C LEU A 247 21.82 -9.35 -0.75
N ALA A 248 21.95 -9.66 0.54
CA ALA A 248 22.26 -8.66 1.58
C ALA A 248 23.64 -7.98 1.46
N ASP A 249 24.54 -8.48 0.61
CA ASP A 249 25.85 -7.87 0.35
C ASP A 249 25.79 -6.74 -0.70
N TYR A 250 24.66 -6.60 -1.40
CA TYR A 250 24.46 -5.69 -2.54
C TYR A 250 23.33 -4.70 -2.37
N PHE A 251 22.33 -5.00 -1.54
CA PHE A 251 21.18 -4.12 -1.28
C PHE A 251 21.38 -3.29 0.00
N ASP A 252 21.36 -1.97 -0.14
CA ASP A 252 21.31 -1.03 0.99
C ASP A 252 20.00 -1.11 1.76
N VAL A 253 18.92 -1.50 1.07
CA VAL A 253 17.58 -1.71 1.65
C VAL A 253 16.94 -2.96 1.06
N VAL A 254 16.41 -3.82 1.93
CA VAL A 254 15.44 -4.85 1.56
C VAL A 254 14.10 -4.51 2.20
N ALA A 255 13.05 -4.44 1.38
CA ALA A 255 11.69 -4.14 1.80
C ALA A 255 10.74 -5.28 1.44
N GLY A 256 9.76 -5.55 2.30
CA GLY A 256 8.85 -6.67 2.10
C GLY A 256 7.55 -6.59 2.88
N THR A 257 6.43 -6.89 2.23
CA THR A 257 5.10 -6.93 2.83
C THR A 257 4.60 -8.37 2.94
N SER A 258 3.95 -8.75 4.05
CA SER A 258 3.37 -10.10 4.22
C SER A 258 4.43 -11.19 3.99
N THR A 259 4.13 -12.19 3.16
CA THR A 259 5.09 -13.15 2.59
C THR A 259 6.41 -12.50 2.11
N GLY A 260 6.36 -11.36 1.41
CA GLY A 260 7.56 -10.63 1.01
C GLY A 260 8.38 -10.12 2.19
N GLY A 261 7.72 -9.76 3.29
CA GLY A 261 8.33 -9.40 4.58
C GLY A 261 8.95 -10.60 5.30
N LEU A 262 8.34 -11.79 5.21
CA LEU A 262 8.94 -13.04 5.67
C LEU A 262 10.25 -13.34 4.92
N ILE A 263 10.21 -13.23 3.59
CA ILE A 263 11.37 -13.45 2.71
C ILE A 263 12.46 -12.42 3.00
N ALA A 264 12.11 -11.14 3.08
CA ALA A 264 13.03 -10.06 3.44
C ALA A 264 13.71 -10.34 4.79
N GLY A 265 12.95 -10.68 5.83
CA GLY A 265 13.48 -11.04 7.15
C GLY A 265 14.45 -12.23 7.12
N MET A 266 14.12 -13.29 6.38
CA MET A 266 14.98 -14.48 6.21
C MET A 266 16.30 -14.17 5.48
N LEU A 267 16.29 -13.24 4.52
CA LEU A 267 17.46 -12.84 3.74
C LEU A 267 18.38 -11.84 4.46
N VAL A 268 17.91 -11.14 5.49
CA VAL A 268 18.72 -10.13 6.22
C VAL A 268 18.98 -10.46 7.70
N ALA A 269 18.33 -11.48 8.27
CA ALA A 269 18.65 -11.97 9.60
C ALA A 269 20.05 -12.65 9.62
N PRO A 270 20.92 -12.33 10.60
CA PRO A 270 22.21 -12.99 10.75
C PRO A 270 22.08 -14.40 11.33
N ASN A 271 22.85 -15.33 10.78
CA ASN A 271 23.22 -16.60 11.42
C ASN A 271 24.45 -16.43 12.34
N GLU A 272 24.89 -17.52 12.97
CA GLU A 272 26.04 -17.54 13.91
C GLU A 272 27.35 -16.99 13.32
N ASN A 273 27.52 -17.04 12.00
CA ASN A 273 28.69 -16.52 11.28
C ASN A 273 28.51 -15.08 10.75
N ASN A 274 27.44 -14.39 11.15
CA ASN A 274 27.04 -13.07 10.66
C ASN A 274 26.93 -13.02 9.11
N ARG A 275 26.36 -14.09 8.54
CA ARG A 275 25.89 -14.18 7.14
C ARG A 275 24.35 -14.36 7.14
N PRO A 276 23.65 -14.17 6.02
CA PRO A 276 22.21 -14.41 5.94
C PRO A 276 21.80 -15.80 6.43
N LEU A 277 20.67 -15.86 7.13
CA LEU A 277 20.08 -17.10 7.64
C LEU A 277 19.64 -18.04 6.50
N PHE A 278 19.10 -17.47 5.42
CA PHE A 278 18.73 -18.17 4.18
C PHE A 278 19.52 -17.61 3.01
N ALA A 279 19.93 -18.47 2.06
CA ALA A 279 20.23 -18.04 0.70
C ALA A 279 18.93 -17.95 -0.11
N ALA A 280 18.91 -17.18 -1.20
CA ALA A 280 17.69 -16.96 -1.98
C ALA A 280 17.11 -18.26 -2.56
N LYS A 281 17.99 -19.22 -2.91
CA LYS A 281 17.62 -20.58 -3.35
C LYS A 281 16.86 -21.42 -2.31
N ASP A 282 16.98 -21.10 -1.02
CA ASP A 282 16.38 -21.86 0.07
C ASP A 282 14.90 -21.47 0.32
N ILE A 283 14.49 -20.31 -0.20
CA ILE A 283 13.13 -19.75 -0.05
C ILE A 283 12.07 -20.65 -0.69
N VAL A 284 12.29 -21.14 -1.92
CA VAL A 284 11.32 -22.01 -2.61
C VAL A 284 11.13 -23.34 -1.87
N PRO A 285 12.19 -24.11 -1.51
CA PRO A 285 12.07 -25.28 -0.62
C PRO A 285 11.31 -25.00 0.68
N PHE A 286 11.58 -23.88 1.35
CA PHE A 286 10.87 -23.48 2.57
C PHE A 286 9.36 -23.35 2.35
N TYR A 287 8.91 -22.67 1.28
CA TYR A 287 7.49 -22.56 0.96
C TYR A 287 6.87 -23.89 0.52
N LEU A 288 7.58 -24.74 -0.23
CA LEU A 288 7.11 -26.06 -0.63
C LEU A 288 6.87 -26.99 0.57
N GLU A 289 7.74 -26.95 1.58
CA GLU A 289 7.60 -27.77 2.78
C GLU A 289 6.54 -27.23 3.75
N ASN A 290 6.45 -25.91 3.92
CA ASN A 290 5.70 -25.31 5.03
C ASN A 290 4.32 -24.77 4.66
N SER A 291 4.07 -24.37 3.40
CA SER A 291 2.74 -23.89 2.98
C SER A 291 1.60 -24.87 3.30
N PRO A 292 1.72 -26.20 3.09
CA PRO A 292 0.67 -27.16 3.45
C PRO A 292 0.35 -27.25 4.95
N LYS A 293 1.25 -26.77 5.81
CA LYS A 293 1.13 -26.77 7.27
C LYS A 293 0.64 -25.42 7.81
N ILE A 294 1.00 -24.32 7.12
CA ILE A 294 0.51 -22.96 7.36
C ILE A 294 -0.95 -22.84 6.92
N PHE A 295 -1.28 -23.35 5.73
CA PHE A 295 -2.59 -23.29 5.08
C PHE A 295 -3.20 -24.70 4.91
N PRO A 296 -3.53 -25.44 6.00
CA PRO A 296 -4.06 -26.80 5.89
C PRO A 296 -5.36 -26.84 5.09
N GLN A 297 -5.32 -27.51 3.93
CA GLN A 297 -6.43 -27.66 3.01
C GLN A 297 -7.49 -28.63 3.56
N ALA A 298 -8.77 -28.32 3.39
CA ALA A 298 -9.87 -29.11 3.94
C ALA A 298 -10.23 -30.30 3.03
N CYS A 299 -9.83 -31.51 3.41
CA CYS A 299 -10.15 -32.74 2.68
C CYS A 299 -11.45 -33.39 3.17
N GLY A 300 -12.40 -33.67 2.27
CA GLY A 300 -13.56 -34.53 2.51
C GLY A 300 -14.92 -33.91 2.20
N ILE A 301 -15.97 -34.76 2.23
CA ILE A 301 -17.33 -34.45 1.74
C ILE A 301 -18.05 -33.31 2.51
N PHE A 302 -17.54 -32.93 3.68
CA PHE A 302 -18.10 -31.86 4.52
C PHE A 302 -17.31 -30.54 4.49
N ALA A 303 -16.28 -30.42 3.64
CA ALA A 303 -15.39 -29.25 3.62
C ALA A 303 -16.12 -27.90 3.40
N SER A 304 -17.16 -27.87 2.57
CA SER A 304 -17.98 -26.68 2.31
C SER A 304 -18.73 -26.20 3.56
N ALA A 305 -19.34 -27.11 4.31
CA ALA A 305 -20.04 -26.79 5.55
C ALA A 305 -19.07 -26.30 6.64
N VAL A 306 -17.87 -26.91 6.73
CA VAL A 306 -16.83 -26.49 7.69
C VAL A 306 -16.31 -25.09 7.37
N ASN A 307 -16.11 -24.75 6.09
CA ASN A 307 -15.70 -23.40 5.69
C ASN A 307 -16.79 -22.36 5.99
N LEU A 308 -18.07 -22.65 5.71
CA LEU A 308 -19.18 -21.73 6.03
C LEU A 308 -19.30 -21.45 7.54
N VAL A 309 -19.13 -22.46 8.40
CA VAL A 309 -19.12 -22.24 9.85
C VAL A 309 -17.89 -21.44 10.28
N LYS A 310 -16.70 -21.74 9.74
CA LYS A 310 -15.46 -20.98 10.03
C LYS A 310 -15.59 -19.49 9.72
N ILE A 311 -16.18 -19.13 8.58
CA ILE A 311 -16.41 -17.73 8.18
C ILE A 311 -17.23 -16.96 9.22
N LEU A 312 -18.10 -17.64 9.97
CA LEU A 312 -18.90 -17.07 11.06
C LEU A 312 -18.20 -17.15 12.43
N THR A 313 -17.06 -17.83 12.55
CA THR A 313 -16.37 -18.12 13.82
C THR A 313 -14.85 -17.91 13.76
N GLY A 314 -14.42 -16.71 13.33
CA GLY A 314 -13.01 -16.28 13.39
C GLY A 314 -12.22 -16.49 12.08
N PRO A 315 -10.88 -16.38 12.13
CA PRO A 315 -10.05 -16.47 10.92
C PRO A 315 -9.98 -17.90 10.36
N LYS A 316 -9.81 -18.01 9.04
CA LYS A 316 -9.71 -19.26 8.26
C LYS A 316 -8.64 -20.20 8.83
N TYR A 317 -7.53 -19.63 9.31
CA TYR A 317 -6.38 -20.29 9.93
C TYR A 317 -6.05 -19.68 11.29
N ASN A 318 -5.53 -20.50 12.21
CA ASN A 318 -5.33 -20.10 13.61
C ASN A 318 -3.94 -19.49 13.93
N GLY A 319 -3.10 -19.25 12.91
CA GLY A 319 -1.73 -18.71 13.05
C GLY A 319 -0.70 -19.61 13.74
N LYS A 320 -1.11 -20.56 14.60
CA LYS A 320 -0.21 -21.26 15.54
C LYS A 320 1.00 -21.95 14.90
N TYR A 321 0.84 -22.53 13.71
CA TYR A 321 1.96 -23.13 12.99
C TYR A 321 2.94 -22.06 12.46
N LEU A 322 2.42 -21.03 11.78
CA LEU A 322 3.20 -19.90 11.28
C LEU A 322 3.98 -19.21 12.40
N HIS A 323 3.32 -18.88 13.52
CA HIS A 323 3.96 -18.20 14.65
C HIS A 323 5.09 -19.06 15.26
N LYS A 324 4.90 -20.38 15.34
CA LYS A 324 5.96 -21.30 15.81
C LYS A 324 7.11 -21.42 14.81
N LEU A 325 6.82 -21.46 13.51
CA LEU A 325 7.83 -21.56 12.46
C LEU A 325 8.70 -20.29 12.42
N ILE A 326 8.08 -19.11 12.31
CA ILE A 326 8.80 -17.84 12.22
C ILE A 326 9.65 -17.56 13.48
N ARG A 327 9.16 -17.93 14.68
CA ARG A 327 9.94 -17.86 15.92
C ARG A 327 11.03 -18.94 16.03
N LYS A 328 10.90 -20.08 15.35
CA LYS A 328 11.98 -21.08 15.24
C LYS A 328 13.10 -20.56 14.35
N GLU A 329 12.78 -20.02 13.18
CA GLU A 329 13.81 -19.62 12.22
C GLU A 329 14.50 -18.31 12.63
N LEU A 330 13.74 -17.26 12.98
CA LEU A 330 14.30 -15.94 13.30
C LEU A 330 14.70 -15.75 14.78
N GLY A 331 14.34 -16.71 15.65
CA GLY A 331 14.67 -16.67 17.08
C GLY A 331 14.30 -15.36 17.77
N ASP A 332 15.23 -14.89 18.62
CA ASP A 332 15.15 -13.63 19.37
C ASP A 332 15.76 -12.44 18.61
N THR A 333 16.16 -12.61 17.34
CA THR A 333 16.81 -11.56 16.54
C THR A 333 15.93 -10.31 16.42
N LYS A 334 16.50 -9.14 16.72
CA LYS A 334 15.82 -7.83 16.66
C LYS A 334 16.13 -7.04 15.39
N LEU A 335 15.31 -6.03 15.11
CA LEU A 335 15.42 -5.17 13.93
C LEU A 335 16.78 -4.43 13.80
N HIS A 336 17.43 -4.06 14.91
CA HIS A 336 18.78 -3.46 14.85
C HIS A 336 19.90 -4.46 14.46
N GLN A 337 19.61 -5.76 14.43
CA GLN A 337 20.59 -6.82 14.18
C GLN A 337 20.60 -7.28 12.71
N THR A 338 19.79 -6.68 11.83
CA THR A 338 19.75 -7.04 10.41
C THR A 338 21.06 -6.68 9.70
N LEU A 339 21.48 -7.52 8.76
CA LEU A 339 22.75 -7.39 8.03
C LEU A 339 22.80 -6.15 7.12
N THR A 340 21.64 -5.76 6.60
CA THR A 340 21.36 -4.52 5.88
C THR A 340 20.05 -3.92 6.38
N ASN A 341 19.62 -2.76 5.87
CA ASN A 341 18.40 -2.10 6.35
C ASN A 341 17.15 -2.85 5.90
N LEU A 342 16.24 -3.10 6.84
CA LEU A 342 14.96 -3.79 6.61
C LEU A 342 13.81 -2.79 6.71
N VAL A 343 12.86 -2.86 5.78
CA VAL A 343 11.62 -2.04 5.78
C VAL A 343 10.39 -2.94 5.60
N VAL A 344 9.58 -3.08 6.66
CA VAL A 344 8.39 -3.94 6.68
C VAL A 344 7.17 -3.14 7.14
N PRO A 345 6.16 -2.91 6.27
CA PRO A 345 4.91 -2.28 6.68
C PRO A 345 4.02 -3.26 7.46
N THR A 346 3.25 -2.71 8.40
CA THR A 346 2.16 -3.37 9.14
C THR A 346 1.05 -2.34 9.35
N PHE A 347 -0.16 -2.76 9.71
CA PHE A 347 -1.23 -1.83 10.10
C PHE A 347 -1.66 -2.07 11.55
N ASP A 348 -1.61 -1.03 12.40
CA ASP A 348 -2.02 -1.13 13.80
C ASP A 348 -3.51 -0.81 13.95
N ILE A 349 -4.33 -1.81 14.23
CA ILE A 349 -5.80 -1.69 14.30
C ILE A 349 -6.29 -0.98 15.58
N LYS A 350 -5.43 -0.79 16.59
CA LYS A 350 -5.75 -0.02 17.80
C LYS A 350 -5.49 1.47 17.58
N LYS A 351 -4.59 1.83 16.66
CA LYS A 351 -4.33 3.21 16.21
C LYS A 351 -5.07 3.60 14.93
N LEU A 352 -5.53 2.64 14.13
CA LEU A 352 -6.02 2.83 12.76
C LEU A 352 -4.98 3.51 11.85
N GLN A 353 -3.71 3.14 12.01
CA GLN A 353 -2.58 3.74 11.31
C GLN A 353 -1.55 2.67 10.87
N PRO A 354 -0.85 2.88 9.74
CA PRO A 354 0.33 2.08 9.42
C PRO A 354 1.39 2.17 10.54
N THR A 355 2.08 1.07 10.81
CA THR A 355 3.33 1.05 11.56
C THR A 355 4.39 0.42 10.69
N ILE A 356 5.36 1.22 10.26
CA ILE A 356 6.48 0.78 9.42
C ILE A 356 7.61 0.37 10.36
N PHE A 357 8.03 -0.88 10.30
CA PHE A 357 9.24 -1.35 10.98
C PHE A 357 10.42 -1.12 10.03
N SER A 358 11.21 -0.09 10.32
CA SER A 358 12.31 0.38 9.50
C SER A 358 13.60 0.48 10.33
N SER A 359 14.67 -0.19 9.90
CA SER A 359 15.99 -0.09 10.56
C SER A 359 16.47 1.38 10.64
N PHE A 360 16.08 2.21 9.66
CA PHE A 360 16.40 3.64 9.60
C PHE A 360 15.75 4.48 10.70
N GLN A 361 14.59 4.06 11.21
CA GLN A 361 13.85 4.82 12.22
C GLN A 361 14.36 4.58 13.64
N LEU A 362 15.20 3.56 13.88
CA LEU A 362 15.62 3.15 15.22
C LEU A 362 16.41 4.21 16.00
N THR A 363 17.03 5.17 15.31
CA THR A 363 17.69 6.33 15.93
C THR A 363 16.68 7.27 16.59
N ASN A 364 15.56 7.55 15.93
CA ASN A 364 14.53 8.50 16.35
C ASN A 364 13.42 7.80 17.18
N HIS A 365 13.16 6.53 16.88
CA HIS A 365 12.07 5.72 17.42
C HIS A 365 12.59 4.34 17.88
N PRO A 366 13.45 4.27 18.92
CA PRO A 366 14.04 3.01 19.39
C PRO A 366 12.99 1.99 19.88
N ILE A 367 11.75 2.42 20.14
CA ILE A 367 10.61 1.56 20.45
C ILE A 367 10.20 0.62 19.30
N LEU A 368 10.64 0.90 18.07
CA LEU A 368 10.43 0.02 16.91
C LEU A 368 11.46 -1.12 16.81
N ASP A 369 12.46 -1.18 17.70
CA ASP A 369 13.42 -2.29 17.79
C ASP A 369 12.78 -3.54 18.42
N ALA A 370 11.84 -4.14 17.70
CA ALA A 370 11.13 -5.35 18.09
C ALA A 370 11.85 -6.60 17.55
N ALA A 371 11.42 -7.78 18.01
CA ALA A 371 11.88 -9.05 17.44
C ALA A 371 11.40 -9.18 15.99
N LEU A 372 12.30 -9.56 15.08
CA LEU A 372 11.99 -9.82 13.67
C LEU A 372 10.88 -10.85 13.53
N SER A 373 10.82 -11.83 14.44
CA SER A 373 9.76 -12.85 14.44
C SER A 373 8.37 -12.25 14.68
N ASP A 374 8.22 -11.27 15.58
CA ASP A 374 6.94 -10.58 15.81
C ASP A 374 6.59 -9.57 14.70
N ILE A 375 7.59 -8.92 14.10
CA ILE A 375 7.42 -8.07 12.90
C ILE A 375 6.92 -8.91 11.72
N CYS A 376 7.57 -10.06 11.46
CA CYS A 376 7.24 -10.99 10.38
C CYS A 376 5.84 -11.62 10.55
N ILE A 377 5.46 -11.99 11.79
CA ILE A 377 4.10 -12.45 12.09
C ILE A 377 3.10 -11.30 11.86
N GLY A 378 3.39 -10.09 12.35
CA GLY A 378 2.50 -8.92 12.23
C GLY A 378 2.24 -8.53 10.77
N THR A 379 3.28 -8.43 9.93
CA THR A 379 3.11 -8.10 8.51
C THR A 379 2.36 -9.17 7.71
N SER A 380 2.28 -10.41 8.21
CA SER A 380 1.61 -11.55 7.54
C SER A 380 0.23 -11.90 8.13
N ALA A 381 -0.26 -11.10 9.08
CA ALA A 381 -1.52 -11.34 9.79
C ALA A 381 -2.74 -10.89 8.95
N ALA A 382 -2.94 -11.52 7.80
CA ALA A 382 -3.93 -11.12 6.79
C ALA A 382 -5.37 -11.21 7.33
N PRO A 383 -6.16 -10.12 7.28
CA PRO A 383 -7.56 -10.12 7.71
C PRO A 383 -8.36 -11.24 7.05
N THR A 384 -9.29 -11.86 7.80
CA THR A 384 -10.02 -13.11 7.46
C THR A 384 -9.17 -14.39 7.40
N PHE A 385 -7.89 -14.33 6.98
CA PHE A 385 -7.03 -15.51 6.89
C PHE A 385 -6.40 -15.89 8.24
N PHE A 386 -5.87 -14.91 8.98
CA PHE A 386 -5.14 -15.09 10.24
C PHE A 386 -5.67 -14.18 11.37
N PRO A 387 -5.42 -14.51 12.65
CA PRO A 387 -5.69 -13.59 13.75
C PRO A 387 -4.71 -12.40 13.70
N ALA A 388 -5.17 -11.23 14.14
CA ALA A 388 -4.30 -10.08 14.41
C ALA A 388 -3.22 -10.44 15.45
N HIS A 389 -2.02 -9.90 15.29
CA HIS A 389 -0.89 -10.17 16.18
C HIS A 389 -0.75 -9.11 17.27
N TYR A 390 -0.47 -9.56 18.49
CA TYR A 390 -0.25 -8.70 19.65
C TYR A 390 1.12 -8.99 20.26
N PHE A 391 1.87 -7.92 20.52
CA PHE A 391 3.02 -7.93 21.41
C PHE A 391 3.23 -6.54 22.04
N SER A 392 4.00 -6.49 23.13
CA SER A 392 4.49 -5.24 23.70
C SER A 392 6.02 -5.23 23.58
N ASN A 393 6.60 -4.14 23.06
CA ASN A 393 8.06 -3.94 23.05
C ASN A 393 8.46 -2.91 24.11
N GLN A 394 9.70 -3.00 24.58
CA GLN A 394 10.31 -2.01 25.46
C GLN A 394 11.59 -1.45 24.83
N ASP A 395 11.76 -0.13 24.85
CA ASP A 395 12.98 0.52 24.38
C ASP A 395 14.09 0.56 25.45
N ARG A 396 15.29 0.97 25.05
CA ARG A 396 16.46 1.13 25.92
C ARG A 396 16.32 2.21 27.03
N HIS A 397 15.25 3.01 26.99
CA HIS A 397 14.92 4.05 27.96
C HIS A 397 13.82 3.59 28.94
N GLY A 398 13.28 2.38 28.74
CA GLY A 398 12.24 1.77 29.56
C GLY A 398 10.82 2.02 29.05
N SER A 399 10.62 2.78 27.98
CA SER A 399 9.30 3.06 27.40
C SER A 399 8.69 1.76 26.85
N VAL A 400 7.45 1.46 27.19
CA VAL A 400 6.72 0.29 26.68
C VAL A 400 5.64 0.73 25.69
N ARG A 401 5.53 0.01 24.57
CA ARG A 401 4.46 0.21 23.57
C ARG A 401 3.85 -1.14 23.18
N ASP A 402 2.53 -1.20 23.21
CA ASP A 402 1.76 -2.28 22.57
C ASP A 402 1.66 -2.07 21.06
N PHE A 403 1.68 -3.17 20.32
CA PHE A 403 1.46 -3.24 18.88
C PHE A 403 0.30 -4.20 18.61
N ASN A 404 -0.68 -3.76 17.82
CA ASN A 404 -1.92 -4.51 17.57
C ASN A 404 -2.08 -4.67 16.06
N LEU A 405 -1.33 -5.59 15.47
CA LEU A 405 -0.98 -5.57 14.05
C LEU A 405 -1.82 -6.51 13.19
N VAL A 406 -2.16 -6.04 12.00
CA VAL A 406 -2.57 -6.86 10.85
C VAL A 406 -1.64 -6.62 9.66
N ASP A 407 -1.82 -7.43 8.62
CA ASP A 407 -0.95 -7.51 7.44
C ASP A 407 -0.63 -6.15 6.80
N GLY A 408 0.62 -5.99 6.35
CA GLY A 408 1.09 -4.77 5.72
C GLY A 408 0.39 -4.44 4.40
N GLY A 409 -0.22 -5.43 3.73
CA GLY A 409 -0.97 -5.26 2.49
C GLY A 409 -2.23 -4.39 2.63
N VAL A 410 -2.73 -4.21 3.87
CA VAL A 410 -3.80 -3.26 4.21
C VAL A 410 -3.34 -1.79 4.03
N ALA A 411 -2.02 -1.54 4.02
CA ALA A 411 -1.43 -0.21 3.89
C ALA A 411 -0.53 -0.03 2.65
N ALA A 412 0.27 -1.04 2.31
CA ALA A 412 1.22 -1.02 1.20
C ALA A 412 1.57 -2.46 0.76
N ASN A 413 0.77 -3.06 -0.13
CA ASN A 413 1.03 -4.42 -0.64
C ASN A 413 2.32 -4.49 -1.48
N ASN A 414 2.62 -3.42 -2.21
CA ASN A 414 3.90 -3.17 -2.88
C ASN A 414 4.70 -2.15 -2.03
N PRO A 415 5.72 -2.57 -1.25
CA PRO A 415 6.42 -1.67 -0.32
C PRO A 415 7.47 -0.76 -0.99
N THR A 416 7.60 -0.76 -2.33
CA THR A 416 8.67 -0.03 -3.04
C THR A 416 8.71 1.45 -2.68
N LEU A 417 7.55 2.13 -2.65
CA LEU A 417 7.48 3.57 -2.34
C LEU A 417 7.78 3.86 -0.85
N ILE A 418 7.50 2.92 0.06
CA ILE A 418 7.89 3.02 1.47
C ILE A 418 9.41 2.94 1.60
N ALA A 419 10.06 2.00 0.90
CA ALA A 419 11.51 1.86 0.88
C ALA A 419 12.22 3.12 0.34
N ILE A 420 11.73 3.65 -0.79
CA ILE A 420 12.23 4.90 -1.39
C ILE A 420 12.03 6.09 -0.43
N SER A 421 10.88 6.17 0.25
CA SER A 421 10.59 7.22 1.23
C SER A 421 11.56 7.18 2.42
N GLU A 422 11.85 5.99 2.95
CA GLU A 422 12.76 5.81 4.08
C GLU A 422 14.22 6.16 3.73
N VAL A 423 14.69 5.78 2.53
CA VAL A 423 15.98 6.25 1.98
C VAL A 423 15.99 7.77 1.84
N THR A 424 14.91 8.36 1.33
CA THR A 424 14.78 9.81 1.14
C THR A 424 14.84 10.56 2.47
N LYS A 425 14.26 10.02 3.56
CA LYS A 425 14.41 10.58 4.92
C LYS A 425 15.86 10.61 5.38
N GLN A 426 16.67 9.58 5.09
CA GLN A 426 18.10 9.57 5.47
C GLN A 426 18.90 10.65 4.75
N ILE A 427 18.58 10.92 3.48
CA ILE A 427 19.18 11.99 2.68
C ILE A 427 18.78 13.36 3.25
N ILE A 428 17.49 13.57 3.55
CA ILE A 428 16.97 14.82 4.17
C ILE A 428 17.65 15.08 5.52
N ASN A 429 17.78 14.02 6.34
CA ASN A 429 18.43 14.07 7.66
C ASN A 429 19.97 14.10 7.59
N LYS A 430 20.56 14.17 6.38
CA LYS A 430 22.01 14.30 6.12
C LYS A 430 22.84 13.18 6.77
N ASN A 431 22.33 11.95 6.75
CA ASN A 431 23.07 10.79 7.23
C ASN A 431 24.37 10.58 6.39
N PRO A 432 25.57 10.58 7.00
CA PRO A 432 26.85 10.49 6.27
C PRO A 432 27.12 9.12 5.61
N ASP A 433 26.37 8.08 5.95
CA ASP A 433 26.40 6.81 5.22
C ASP A 433 25.72 6.94 3.85
N PHE A 434 24.81 7.89 3.69
CA PHE A 434 24.14 8.20 2.43
C PHE A 434 24.91 9.29 1.67
N LEU A 435 24.77 9.28 0.34
CA LEU A 435 25.35 10.31 -0.52
C LEU A 435 24.78 11.70 -0.15
N PRO A 436 25.54 12.80 -0.35
CA PRO A 436 25.04 14.17 -0.22
C PRO A 436 24.16 14.53 -1.44
N ILE A 437 23.07 13.78 -1.63
CA ILE A 437 22.15 13.90 -2.77
C ILE A 437 21.29 15.16 -2.62
N LYS A 438 20.93 15.78 -3.74
CA LYS A 438 19.76 16.67 -3.79
C LYS A 438 18.48 15.87 -3.45
N PRO A 439 17.52 16.43 -2.70
CA PRO A 439 16.18 15.84 -2.62
C PRO A 439 15.63 15.57 -4.04
N MET A 440 15.01 14.40 -4.23
CA MET A 440 14.46 13.89 -5.51
C MET A 440 15.43 13.39 -6.60
N ALA A 441 16.69 13.05 -6.31
CA ALA A 441 17.54 12.39 -7.32
C ALA A 441 17.26 10.88 -7.44
N TYR A 442 16.13 10.52 -8.06
CA TYR A 442 15.78 9.11 -8.35
C TYR A 442 16.73 8.48 -9.38
N ASP A 443 17.48 9.29 -10.14
CA ASP A 443 18.61 8.88 -10.99
C ASP A 443 19.71 8.11 -10.22
N GLN A 444 19.77 8.28 -8.90
CA GLN A 444 20.71 7.59 -8.01
C GLN A 444 20.09 6.42 -7.25
N LEU A 445 18.83 6.07 -7.51
CA LEU A 445 18.16 4.90 -6.91
C LEU A 445 18.14 3.75 -7.91
N LEU A 446 18.79 2.62 -7.59
CA LEU A 446 18.74 1.38 -8.37
C LEU A 446 17.78 0.39 -7.68
N VAL A 447 16.62 0.16 -8.28
CA VAL A 447 15.45 -0.44 -7.62
C VAL A 447 14.95 -1.65 -8.39
N ILE A 448 14.88 -2.80 -7.73
CA ILE A 448 14.15 -3.98 -8.23
C ILE A 448 12.92 -4.25 -7.36
N SER A 449 11.77 -4.41 -8.01
CA SER A 449 10.46 -4.59 -7.37
C SER A 449 9.83 -5.87 -7.91
N ILE A 450 9.61 -6.86 -7.05
CA ILE A 450 9.20 -8.20 -7.46
C ILE A 450 7.82 -8.52 -6.89
N GLY A 451 6.84 -8.62 -7.79
CA GLY A 451 5.45 -8.95 -7.48
C GLY A 451 5.23 -10.43 -7.21
N THR A 452 4.11 -10.75 -6.55
CA THR A 452 3.61 -12.13 -6.40
C THR A 452 2.60 -12.52 -7.49
N GLY A 453 2.46 -11.68 -8.52
CA GLY A 453 1.45 -11.79 -9.57
C GLY A 453 0.03 -11.44 -9.13
N SER A 454 -0.86 -11.21 -10.10
CA SER A 454 -2.27 -10.89 -9.91
C SER A 454 -3.15 -11.58 -10.97
N ASN A 455 -4.46 -11.43 -10.83
CA ASN A 455 -5.49 -12.03 -11.67
C ASN A 455 -6.38 -10.97 -12.35
N THR A 456 -5.87 -9.76 -12.57
CA THR A 456 -6.63 -8.64 -13.16
C THR A 456 -7.20 -8.99 -14.53
N SER A 457 -6.49 -9.83 -15.29
CA SER A 457 -6.95 -10.43 -16.55
C SER A 457 -8.22 -11.30 -16.46
N GLU A 458 -8.60 -11.83 -15.28
CA GLU A 458 -9.82 -12.65 -15.12
C GLU A 458 -11.13 -11.82 -15.12
N GLN A 459 -11.05 -10.50 -14.91
CA GLN A 459 -12.22 -9.62 -14.77
C GLN A 459 -13.28 -10.15 -13.78
N LYS A 460 -12.82 -10.71 -12.63
CA LYS A 460 -13.65 -11.42 -11.63
C LYS A 460 -14.96 -10.71 -11.25
N TYR A 461 -14.93 -9.38 -11.19
CA TYR A 461 -16.02 -8.56 -10.66
C TYR A 461 -16.58 -7.60 -11.72
N ASN A 462 -17.90 -7.40 -11.70
CA ASN A 462 -18.57 -6.44 -12.58
C ASN A 462 -19.71 -5.72 -11.85
N SER A 463 -20.02 -4.50 -12.28
CA SER A 463 -21.01 -3.62 -11.63
C SER A 463 -22.43 -4.19 -11.61
N LYS A 464 -22.83 -5.04 -12.57
CA LYS A 464 -24.16 -5.66 -12.63
C LYS A 464 -24.34 -6.78 -11.58
N THR A 465 -23.25 -7.41 -11.16
CA THR A 465 -23.22 -8.31 -10.00
C THR A 465 -23.07 -7.49 -8.70
N ALA A 466 -22.05 -6.63 -8.62
CA ALA A 466 -21.69 -5.91 -7.40
C ALA A 466 -22.75 -4.89 -6.92
N SER A 467 -23.59 -4.35 -7.82
CA SER A 467 -24.76 -3.51 -7.45
C SER A 467 -25.82 -4.24 -6.63
N LYS A 468 -25.71 -5.56 -6.43
CA LYS A 468 -26.58 -6.37 -5.57
C LYS A 468 -25.88 -6.87 -4.30
N TRP A 469 -24.61 -6.57 -4.12
CA TRP A 469 -23.83 -7.04 -2.98
C TRP A 469 -24.17 -6.26 -1.70
N GLY A 470 -24.56 -6.99 -0.67
CA GLY A 470 -24.50 -6.51 0.71
C GLY A 470 -23.11 -6.69 1.31
N VAL A 471 -22.96 -6.31 2.58
CA VAL A 471 -21.69 -6.37 3.35
C VAL A 471 -21.01 -7.75 3.27
N ILE A 472 -21.79 -8.84 3.24
CA ILE A 472 -21.25 -10.21 3.18
C ILE A 472 -20.50 -10.45 1.86
N SER A 473 -21.12 -10.20 0.70
CA SER A 473 -20.45 -10.42 -0.60
C SER A 473 -19.23 -9.52 -0.81
N TRP A 474 -19.26 -8.27 -0.31
CA TRP A 474 -18.09 -7.38 -0.34
C TRP A 474 -16.91 -7.91 0.49
N LEU A 475 -17.17 -8.66 1.56
CA LEU A 475 -16.14 -9.30 2.38
C LEU A 475 -15.75 -10.70 1.88
N TYR A 476 -16.67 -11.42 1.23
CA TYR A 476 -16.47 -12.79 0.74
C TYR A 476 -17.46 -13.15 -0.37
N GLU A 477 -16.97 -13.37 -1.59
CA GLU A 477 -17.76 -13.84 -2.73
C GLU A 477 -17.03 -15.01 -3.41
N ASN A 478 -17.71 -16.16 -3.57
CA ASN A 478 -17.24 -17.36 -4.28
C ASN A 478 -15.89 -17.99 -3.86
N GLY A 479 -15.20 -17.47 -2.84
CA GLY A 479 -13.90 -17.94 -2.38
C GLY A 479 -12.88 -16.82 -2.18
N ASP A 480 -13.06 -15.72 -2.90
CA ASP A 480 -12.23 -14.52 -2.88
C ASP A 480 -12.79 -13.45 -1.92
N THR A 481 -12.08 -12.33 -1.78
CA THR A 481 -12.32 -11.30 -0.75
C THR A 481 -12.39 -9.89 -1.36
N PRO A 482 -13.49 -9.53 -2.07
CA PRO A 482 -13.48 -8.43 -3.05
C PRO A 482 -12.94 -7.08 -2.54
N LEU A 483 -13.24 -6.68 -1.30
CA LEU A 483 -12.65 -5.47 -0.70
C LEU A 483 -11.13 -5.56 -0.51
N ILE A 484 -10.61 -6.69 -0.03
CA ILE A 484 -9.18 -6.90 0.18
C ILE A 484 -8.46 -6.92 -1.18
N ASP A 485 -9.04 -7.58 -2.17
CA ASP A 485 -8.54 -7.63 -3.54
C ASP A 485 -8.42 -6.20 -4.10
N CYS A 486 -9.52 -5.41 -4.04
CA CYS A 486 -9.54 -4.03 -4.52
C CYS A 486 -8.49 -3.15 -3.84
N TYR A 487 -8.29 -3.23 -2.52
CA TYR A 487 -7.26 -2.43 -1.84
C TYR A 487 -5.84 -2.92 -2.15
N SER A 488 -5.62 -4.23 -2.27
CA SER A 488 -4.30 -4.82 -2.53
C SER A 488 -3.80 -4.51 -3.94
N ASP A 489 -4.66 -4.71 -4.95
CA ASP A 489 -4.34 -4.42 -6.35
C ASP A 489 -4.16 -2.90 -6.54
N SER A 490 -5.08 -2.06 -6.02
CA SER A 490 -4.92 -0.59 -6.05
C SER A 490 -3.63 -0.12 -5.39
N SER A 491 -3.20 -0.76 -4.29
CA SER A 491 -1.93 -0.46 -3.63
C SER A 491 -0.72 -0.86 -4.47
N THR A 492 -0.81 -1.91 -5.27
CA THR A 492 0.28 -2.36 -6.14
C THR A 492 0.38 -1.48 -7.38
N ASP A 493 -0.75 -1.21 -8.05
CA ASP A 493 -0.83 -0.47 -9.31
C ASP A 493 -0.45 1.01 -9.13
N MET A 494 -0.95 1.67 -8.08
CA MET A 494 -0.64 3.09 -7.82
C MET A 494 0.84 3.32 -7.48
N VAL A 495 1.51 2.36 -6.83
CA VAL A 495 2.94 2.44 -6.54
C VAL A 495 3.76 2.25 -7.81
N ASP A 496 3.39 1.30 -8.67
CA ASP A 496 4.09 1.04 -9.93
C ASP A 496 3.89 2.19 -10.94
N TYR A 497 2.67 2.74 -11.03
CA TYR A 497 2.36 3.96 -11.79
C TYR A 497 3.22 5.14 -11.33
N HIS A 498 3.27 5.42 -10.01
CA HIS A 498 4.08 6.51 -9.47
C HIS A 498 5.57 6.35 -9.82
N ASN A 499 6.12 5.16 -9.63
CA ASN A 499 7.52 4.89 -9.98
C ASN A 499 7.75 5.04 -11.49
N CYS A 500 6.89 4.49 -12.34
CA CYS A 500 6.99 4.62 -13.79
C CYS A 500 7.00 6.10 -14.23
N VAL A 501 6.11 6.93 -13.70
CA VAL A 501 6.08 8.38 -13.98
C VAL A 501 7.38 9.06 -13.54
N VAL A 502 7.83 8.85 -12.29
CA VAL A 502 8.97 9.57 -11.72
C VAL A 502 10.30 9.16 -12.37
N PHE A 503 10.53 7.86 -12.58
CA PHE A 503 11.75 7.39 -13.22
C PHE A 503 11.83 7.77 -14.71
N GLN A 504 10.70 7.79 -15.44
CA GLN A 504 10.66 8.29 -16.84
C GLN A 504 10.90 9.80 -16.92
N ALA A 505 10.27 10.59 -16.04
CA ALA A 505 10.45 12.05 -15.99
C ALA A 505 11.89 12.49 -15.65
N LEU A 506 12.69 11.58 -15.10
CA LEU A 506 14.11 11.76 -14.77
C LEU A 506 15.04 10.94 -15.68
N HIS A 507 14.55 10.45 -16.83
CA HIS A 507 15.30 9.68 -17.84
C HIS A 507 16.13 8.52 -17.25
N SER A 508 15.56 7.89 -16.23
CA SER A 508 16.18 6.88 -15.37
C SER A 508 15.35 5.60 -15.32
N GLU A 509 14.47 5.38 -16.30
CA GLU A 509 13.53 4.25 -16.38
C GLU A 509 14.20 2.87 -16.50
N ASN A 510 15.52 2.82 -16.72
CA ASN A 510 16.34 1.61 -16.67
C ASN A 510 16.81 1.25 -15.25
N ASN A 511 16.75 2.19 -14.30
CA ASN A 511 17.10 1.95 -12.90
C ASN A 511 15.95 1.32 -12.10
N TYR A 512 14.72 1.37 -12.61
CA TYR A 512 13.54 0.73 -12.02
C TYR A 512 13.14 -0.52 -12.79
N LEU A 513 13.35 -1.69 -12.19
CA LEU A 513 12.98 -2.99 -12.74
C LEU A 513 11.82 -3.59 -11.94
N ARG A 514 10.61 -3.50 -12.50
CA ARG A 514 9.43 -4.23 -11.99
C ARG A 514 9.35 -5.60 -12.66
N ILE A 515 9.22 -6.66 -11.88
CA ILE A 515 9.00 -8.03 -12.35
C ILE A 515 7.69 -8.53 -11.73
N ASN A 516 6.67 -8.73 -12.56
CA ASN A 516 5.32 -9.10 -12.12
C ASN A 516 4.59 -9.90 -13.22
N ILE A 517 3.45 -10.52 -12.89
CA ILE A 517 2.61 -11.25 -13.85
C ILE A 517 1.12 -11.08 -13.53
N ASP A 518 0.32 -10.61 -14.49
CA ASP A 518 -1.11 -10.25 -14.36
C ASP A 518 -2.08 -11.33 -14.88
N THR A 519 -1.52 -12.47 -15.30
CA THR A 519 -2.17 -13.61 -15.97
C THR A 519 -2.25 -14.86 -15.10
N LEU A 520 -2.32 -14.70 -13.77
CA LEU A 520 -2.57 -15.82 -12.86
C LEU A 520 -4.05 -16.23 -12.90
N HIS A 521 -4.30 -17.50 -13.20
CA HIS A 521 -5.67 -18.03 -13.36
C HIS A 521 -6.03 -19.10 -12.34
N GLY A 522 -7.29 -19.08 -11.87
CA GLY A 522 -7.83 -20.06 -10.94
C GLY A 522 -6.97 -20.24 -9.69
N ASN A 523 -6.58 -21.48 -9.36
CA ASN A 523 -5.78 -21.79 -8.17
C ASN A 523 -4.44 -21.02 -8.08
N LEU A 524 -3.84 -20.62 -9.21
CA LEU A 524 -2.60 -19.83 -9.21
C LEU A 524 -2.81 -18.41 -8.67
N SER A 525 -4.02 -17.85 -8.82
CA SER A 525 -4.37 -16.55 -8.25
C SER A 525 -4.49 -16.55 -6.73
N SER A 526 -4.79 -17.71 -6.13
CA SER A 526 -5.03 -17.83 -4.69
C SER A 526 -3.77 -17.62 -3.86
N VAL A 527 -3.93 -16.83 -2.79
CA VAL A 527 -2.90 -16.61 -1.76
C VAL A 527 -2.78 -17.75 -0.75
N ASP A 528 -3.67 -18.75 -0.75
CA ASP A 528 -3.67 -19.82 0.26
C ASP A 528 -3.94 -21.26 -0.23
N VAL A 529 -4.16 -21.50 -1.52
CA VAL A 529 -4.28 -22.87 -2.06
C VAL A 529 -2.90 -23.54 -2.11
N SER A 530 -2.56 -24.23 -1.03
CA SER A 530 -1.25 -24.86 -0.81
C SER A 530 -1.20 -26.35 -1.20
N THR A 531 -1.89 -26.74 -2.28
CA THR A 531 -1.79 -28.14 -2.78
C THR A 531 -0.43 -28.37 -3.43
N LYS A 532 0.10 -29.61 -3.37
CA LYS A 532 1.41 -29.93 -3.99
C LYS A 532 1.45 -29.58 -5.49
N GLU A 533 0.32 -29.72 -6.17
CA GLU A 533 0.14 -29.31 -7.57
C GLU A 533 0.22 -27.79 -7.74
N ASN A 534 -0.54 -27.01 -6.96
CA ASN A 534 -0.54 -25.55 -7.11
C ASN A 534 0.82 -24.95 -6.76
N LEU A 535 1.43 -25.38 -5.65
CA LEU A 535 2.77 -24.96 -5.24
C LEU A 535 3.82 -25.32 -6.31
N GLY A 536 3.74 -26.51 -6.90
CA GLY A 536 4.62 -26.92 -8.00
C GLY A 536 4.34 -26.20 -9.33
N ASN A 537 3.15 -25.65 -9.53
CA ASN A 537 2.84 -24.81 -10.70
C ASN A 537 3.27 -23.35 -10.48
N LEU A 538 3.22 -22.83 -9.25
CA LEU A 538 3.78 -21.52 -8.89
C LEU A 538 5.31 -21.45 -9.12
N VAL A 539 6.03 -22.56 -8.92
CA VAL A 539 7.45 -22.66 -9.31
C VAL A 539 7.60 -22.46 -10.82
N LYS A 540 6.82 -23.19 -11.64
CA LYS A 540 6.85 -23.06 -13.11
C LYS A 540 6.48 -21.66 -13.60
N VAL A 541 5.57 -20.98 -12.92
CA VAL A 541 5.25 -19.58 -13.22
C VAL A 541 6.46 -18.68 -12.95
N GLY A 542 7.18 -18.87 -11.84
CA GLY A 542 8.44 -18.17 -11.57
C GLY A 542 9.53 -18.48 -12.58
N GLU A 543 9.65 -19.73 -13.03
CA GLU A 543 10.58 -20.15 -14.09
C GLU A 543 10.24 -19.49 -15.43
N GLN A 544 8.98 -19.57 -15.87
CA GLN A 544 8.47 -18.95 -17.11
C GLN A 544 8.56 -17.42 -17.09
N LEU A 545 8.46 -16.80 -15.91
CA LEU A 545 8.57 -15.35 -15.77
C LEU A 545 9.98 -14.83 -16.09
N LEU A 546 11.03 -15.68 -16.04
CA LEU A 546 12.37 -15.35 -16.53
C LEU A 546 12.41 -15.26 -18.06
N ASP A 547 11.76 -16.19 -18.77
CA ASP A 547 11.69 -16.22 -20.24
C ASP A 547 10.79 -15.12 -20.82
N ASN A 548 9.79 -14.66 -20.05
CA ASN A 548 8.90 -13.57 -20.45
C ASN A 548 9.66 -12.27 -20.77
N PRO A 549 9.14 -11.44 -21.70
CA PRO A 549 9.72 -10.13 -21.98
C PRO A 549 9.64 -9.21 -20.75
N VAL A 550 10.57 -8.26 -20.64
CA VAL A 550 10.45 -7.15 -19.70
C VAL A 550 9.22 -6.33 -20.07
N THR A 551 8.29 -6.15 -19.14
CA THR A 551 7.13 -5.26 -19.29
C THR A 551 7.30 -3.99 -18.46
N ARG A 552 6.51 -2.96 -18.81
CA ARG A 552 6.34 -1.75 -18.01
C ARG A 552 4.87 -1.33 -18.09
N LEU A 553 4.37 -0.67 -17.04
CA LEU A 553 3.03 -0.09 -17.07
C LEU A 553 2.96 1.02 -18.13
N ASN A 554 2.05 0.89 -19.09
CA ASN A 554 1.67 1.97 -19.99
C ASN A 554 0.77 2.96 -19.22
N LEU A 555 1.16 4.23 -19.19
CA LEU A 555 0.54 5.26 -18.36
C LEU A 555 -0.82 5.74 -18.90
N ASP A 556 -1.13 5.50 -20.17
CA ASP A 556 -2.40 5.84 -20.82
C ASP A 556 -3.42 4.69 -20.73
N THR A 557 -2.96 3.44 -20.83
CA THR A 557 -3.83 2.24 -20.85
C THR A 557 -3.99 1.58 -19.48
N GLY A 558 -3.03 1.76 -18.57
CA GLY A 558 -2.99 1.06 -17.29
C GLY A 558 -2.64 -0.43 -17.40
N LEU A 559 -2.09 -0.86 -18.54
CA LEU A 559 -1.74 -2.26 -18.81
C LEU A 559 -0.22 -2.45 -18.86
N TYR A 560 0.24 -3.68 -18.59
CA TYR A 560 1.64 -4.06 -18.76
C TYR A 560 1.96 -4.36 -20.22
N GLU A 561 2.85 -3.57 -20.81
CA GLU A 561 3.25 -3.69 -22.22
C GLU A 561 4.76 -4.02 -22.33
N PRO A 562 5.20 -4.86 -23.28
CA PRO A 562 6.61 -5.18 -23.45
C PRO A 562 7.47 -3.95 -23.79
N VAL A 563 8.57 -3.77 -23.07
CA VAL A 563 9.52 -2.68 -23.31
C VAL A 563 10.29 -2.93 -24.60
N GLU A 564 10.23 -1.99 -25.54
CA GLU A 564 10.96 -2.09 -26.81
C GLU A 564 12.46 -2.29 -26.56
N ASN A 565 13.04 -3.32 -27.19
CA ASN A 565 14.44 -3.74 -27.01
C ASN A 565 14.84 -4.14 -25.56
N GLY A 566 13.90 -4.27 -24.62
CA GLY A 566 14.18 -4.64 -23.22
C GLY A 566 14.72 -6.07 -23.04
N GLY A 567 14.36 -6.98 -23.95
CA GLY A 567 14.71 -8.41 -23.87
C GLY A 567 13.83 -9.18 -22.87
N THR A 568 14.32 -10.33 -22.42
CA THR A 568 13.66 -11.14 -21.38
C THR A 568 13.95 -10.61 -19.97
N ASN A 569 13.13 -10.98 -18.99
CA ASN A 569 13.40 -10.70 -17.58
C ASN A 569 14.71 -11.34 -17.13
N GLU A 570 15.05 -12.55 -17.63
CA GLU A 570 16.35 -13.18 -17.41
C GLU A 570 17.52 -12.25 -17.80
N ALA A 571 17.45 -11.68 -19.01
CA ALA A 571 18.45 -10.76 -19.52
C ALA A 571 18.47 -9.42 -18.74
N ALA A 572 17.34 -8.97 -18.23
CA ALA A 572 17.26 -7.78 -17.38
C ALA A 572 17.87 -8.01 -15.98
N ILE A 573 17.58 -9.15 -15.34
CA ILE A 573 18.17 -9.53 -14.06
C ILE A 573 19.69 -9.67 -14.19
N LYS A 574 20.19 -10.26 -15.29
CA LYS A 574 21.63 -10.30 -15.61
C LYS A 574 22.27 -8.91 -15.68
N ARG A 575 21.62 -7.93 -16.31
CA ARG A 575 22.08 -6.52 -16.33
C ARG A 575 22.04 -5.86 -14.95
N PHE A 576 20.99 -6.13 -14.18
CA PHE A 576 20.80 -5.61 -12.82
C PHE A 576 21.87 -6.17 -11.85
N ALA A 577 22.12 -7.48 -11.89
CA ALA A 577 23.18 -8.16 -11.13
C ALA A 577 24.57 -7.58 -11.45
N LYS A 578 24.86 -7.32 -12.73
CA LYS A 578 26.10 -6.63 -13.12
C LYS A 578 26.20 -5.22 -12.51
N SER A 579 25.11 -4.45 -12.53
CA SER A 579 25.07 -3.09 -11.99
C SER A 579 25.30 -3.08 -10.47
N LEU A 580 24.69 -4.01 -9.73
CA LEU A 580 24.96 -4.24 -8.31
C LEU A 580 26.43 -4.60 -8.04
N SER A 581 27.00 -5.50 -8.84
CA SER A 581 28.39 -5.95 -8.71
C SER A 581 29.39 -4.82 -9.02
N ASP A 582 29.17 -4.05 -10.08
CA ASP A 582 29.98 -2.87 -10.45
C ASP A 582 29.96 -1.80 -9.34
N GLU A 583 28.77 -1.47 -8.82
CA GLU A 583 28.59 -0.50 -7.72
C GLU A 583 29.27 -0.98 -6.43
N LYS A 584 29.10 -2.26 -6.06
CA LYS A 584 29.79 -2.83 -4.89
C LYS A 584 31.32 -2.75 -5.05
N LYS A 585 31.85 -3.10 -6.23
CA LYS A 585 33.28 -3.01 -6.56
C LYS A 585 33.79 -1.56 -6.50
N LEU A 586 32.99 -0.59 -6.95
CA LEU A 586 33.30 0.84 -6.87
C LEU A 586 33.40 1.31 -5.41
N ARG A 587 32.45 0.94 -4.56
CA ARG A 587 32.45 1.28 -3.13
C ARG A 587 33.61 0.62 -2.37
N ASP A 588 33.87 -0.66 -2.63
CA ASP A 588 35.02 -1.40 -2.06
C ASP A 588 36.36 -0.77 -2.48
N SER A 589 36.46 -0.22 -3.69
CA SER A 589 37.64 0.50 -4.19
C SER A 589 37.83 1.84 -3.47
N LYS A 590 36.81 2.72 -3.47
CA LYS A 590 36.85 4.04 -2.81
C LYS A 590 37.09 3.93 -1.29
N SER A 591 36.52 2.92 -0.63
CA SER A 591 36.75 2.65 0.81
C SER A 591 38.21 2.31 1.10
N ARG A 592 38.88 1.56 0.22
CA ARG A 592 40.31 1.22 0.36
C ARG A 592 41.21 2.43 0.11
N SER A 593 40.91 3.28 -0.87
CA SER A 593 41.71 4.50 -1.11
C SER A 593 41.62 5.49 0.07
N ASN A 594 40.44 5.66 0.67
CA ASN A 594 40.26 6.55 1.82
C ASN A 594 41.02 6.05 3.08
N LYS A 595 41.22 4.73 3.22
CA LYS A 595 42.01 4.13 4.31
C LYS A 595 43.52 4.19 4.09
N GLY A 596 43.99 4.52 2.88
CA GLY A 596 45.41 4.68 2.55
C GLY A 596 45.91 6.13 2.59
N ALA A 597 45.07 7.09 2.98
CA ALA A 597 45.33 8.53 2.91
C ALA A 597 45.26 9.27 4.26
N ASN A 598 45.14 8.54 5.38
CA ASN A 598 45.11 9.03 6.76
C ASN A 598 46.31 8.49 7.55
#